data_AF-A0A2K3Q6B9-F1
#
_entry.id   AF-A0A2K3Q6B9-F1
#
_cell.length_a   1.000
_cell.length_b   1.000
_cell.length_c   1.000
_cell.angle_alpha   90.00
_cell.angle_beta   90.00
_cell.angle_gamma   90.00
#
_symmetry.space_group_name_H-M   'P 1'
#
loop_
_entity.id
_entity.type
_entity.pdbx_description
1 polymer ?
#
loop_
_entity_poly.entity_id
_entity_poly.type
_entity_poly.pdbx_seq_one_letter_code
_entity_poly.pdbx_strand_id
1 'polypeptide(L)'
;MARPNDDEASSSAQSSRAAMKKLAPIPDGAKVQKRPLMRRQLPSSSKTPIIYISSSTPFMSAVKRAQKLLDKSLRNATAAAPKNATLHARVQALQRSGGEDNSDATAVTVMGTGKAVGKTLGVVGWFEQRGDCVVRIRTGTVGTVDDVVVADGGAEDESRVRMVSCLEGVIRLK
;
A
#
# COMPACT_ATOMS: atom_id res chain seq x y z
N MET A 1 -31.46 -25.97 48.98
CA MET A 1 -30.49 -26.62 48.08
C MET A 1 -31.11 -26.66 46.69
N ALA A 2 -30.54 -25.92 45.73
CA ALA A 2 -30.52 -26.18 44.28
C ALA A 2 -30.14 -24.87 43.57
N ARG A 3 -28.90 -24.79 43.05
CA ARG A 3 -28.45 -23.73 42.15
C ARG A 3 -28.82 -24.14 40.72
N PRO A 4 -29.34 -23.24 39.86
CA PRO A 4 -29.39 -23.49 38.43
C PRO A 4 -28.00 -23.26 37.82
N ASN A 5 -27.59 -24.17 36.94
CA ASN A 5 -26.28 -24.19 36.27
C ASN A 5 -26.18 -23.08 35.21
N ASP A 6 -25.05 -22.36 35.26
CA ASP A 6 -24.54 -21.53 34.17
C ASP A 6 -23.77 -22.43 33.19
N ASP A 7 -24.40 -22.86 32.10
CA ASP A 7 -23.71 -23.49 30.97
C ASP A 7 -24.51 -23.26 29.68
N GLU A 8 -24.21 -22.18 28.96
CA GLU A 8 -24.05 -22.17 27.48
C GLU A 8 -23.77 -20.73 27.01
N ALA A 9 -22.53 -20.28 27.23
CA ALA A 9 -21.97 -19.14 26.55
C ALA A 9 -20.91 -19.62 25.56
N SER A 10 -21.29 -19.84 24.29
CA SER A 10 -20.42 -19.62 23.11
C SER A 10 -21.09 -20.07 21.80
N SER A 11 -22.03 -19.28 21.27
CA SER A 11 -22.41 -19.35 19.85
C SER A 11 -21.97 -18.06 19.17
N SER A 12 -20.68 -17.97 18.82
CA SER A 12 -20.17 -16.86 18.05
C SER A 12 -19.14 -17.32 17.03
N ALA A 13 -19.45 -17.01 15.76
CA ALA A 13 -18.60 -17.05 14.58
C ALA A 13 -18.40 -18.42 13.88
N GLN A 14 -19.50 -19.00 13.39
CA GLN A 14 -19.41 -19.82 12.17
C GLN A 14 -19.08 -18.91 10.98
N SER A 15 -17.78 -18.72 10.71
CA SER A 15 -17.33 -18.11 9.46
C SER A 15 -17.66 -19.07 8.32
N SER A 16 -18.73 -18.78 7.58
CA SER A 16 -19.08 -19.48 6.35
C SER A 16 -17.93 -19.31 5.35
N ARG A 17 -17.05 -20.30 5.26
CA ARG A 17 -16.08 -20.43 4.18
C ARG A 17 -16.85 -20.77 2.91
N ALA A 18 -17.49 -19.76 2.32
CA ALA A 18 -18.23 -19.91 1.06
C ALA A 18 -17.32 -20.63 0.06
N ALA A 19 -17.82 -21.71 -0.54
CA ALA A 19 -17.08 -22.50 -1.50
C ALA A 19 -16.55 -21.58 -2.61
N MET A 20 -15.22 -21.49 -2.74
CA MET A 20 -14.59 -20.61 -3.72
C MET A 20 -15.02 -21.05 -5.12
N LYS A 21 -15.88 -20.27 -5.78
CA LYS A 21 -16.29 -20.50 -7.17
C LYS A 21 -15.07 -20.30 -8.06
N LYS A 22 -14.45 -21.40 -8.51
CA LYS A 22 -13.35 -21.35 -9.48
C LYS A 22 -13.90 -20.84 -10.81
N LEU A 23 -13.13 -19.99 -11.48
CA LEU A 23 -13.44 -19.58 -12.85
C LEU A 23 -13.31 -20.77 -13.79
N ALA A 24 -14.08 -20.76 -14.88
CA ALA A 24 -13.93 -21.76 -15.93
C ALA A 24 -12.49 -21.74 -16.49
N PRO A 25 -11.96 -22.89 -16.95
CA PRO A 25 -10.69 -22.94 -17.65
C PRO A 25 -10.62 -21.93 -18.82
N ILE A 26 -9.42 -21.51 -19.18
CA ILE A 26 -9.23 -20.69 -20.39
C ILE A 26 -9.46 -21.61 -21.59
N PRO A 27 -10.27 -21.21 -22.59
CA PRO A 27 -10.50 -22.03 -23.78
C PRO A 27 -9.19 -22.36 -24.51
N ASP A 28 -9.12 -23.54 -25.12
CA ASP A 28 -7.97 -23.91 -25.93
C ASP A 28 -7.81 -22.95 -27.12
N GLY A 29 -6.57 -22.50 -27.36
CA GLY A 29 -6.28 -21.49 -28.39
C GLY A 29 -6.50 -20.03 -27.97
N ALA A 30 -7.02 -19.77 -26.76
CA ALA A 30 -7.19 -18.42 -26.24
C ALA A 30 -5.91 -17.88 -25.55
N LYS A 31 -5.67 -16.57 -25.67
CA LYS A 31 -4.55 -15.87 -25.02
C LYS A 31 -5.05 -14.81 -24.04
N VAL A 32 -4.43 -14.76 -22.87
CA VAL A 32 -4.70 -13.72 -21.87
C VAL A 32 -3.91 -12.46 -22.20
N GLN A 33 -4.61 -11.39 -22.56
CA GLN A 33 -4.06 -10.06 -22.71
C GLN A 33 -4.26 -9.27 -21.42
N LYS A 34 -3.15 -8.95 -20.74
CA LYS A 34 -3.22 -8.28 -19.43
C LYS A 34 -3.43 -6.79 -19.59
N ARG A 35 -4.40 -6.21 -18.87
CA ARG A 35 -4.54 -4.75 -18.81
C ARG A 35 -3.61 -4.17 -17.75
N PRO A 36 -3.25 -2.88 -17.87
CA PRO A 36 -2.56 -2.17 -16.81
C PRO A 36 -3.34 -2.18 -15.49
N LEU A 37 -2.63 -2.29 -14.36
CA LEU A 37 -3.24 -2.21 -13.04
C LEU A 37 -3.92 -0.85 -12.85
N MET A 38 -5.19 -0.87 -12.43
CA MET A 38 -5.93 0.33 -12.07
C MET A 38 -5.29 0.94 -10.82
N ARG A 39 -4.77 2.16 -10.94
CA ARG A 39 -4.19 2.88 -9.81
C ARG A 39 -5.29 3.62 -9.06
N ARG A 40 -5.18 3.68 -7.73
CA ARG A 40 -6.02 4.60 -6.93
C ARG A 40 -5.79 6.02 -7.43
N GLN A 41 -6.87 6.78 -7.61
CA GLN A 41 -6.79 8.21 -7.87
C GLN A 41 -5.94 8.86 -6.78
N LEU A 42 -4.95 9.64 -7.21
CA LEU A 42 -4.09 10.35 -6.27
C LEU A 42 -4.96 11.34 -5.47
N PRO A 43 -4.79 11.42 -4.15
CA PRO A 43 -5.51 12.41 -3.36
C PRO A 43 -5.16 13.79 -3.90
N SER A 44 -6.17 14.64 -4.07
CA SER A 44 -5.98 16.04 -4.51
C SER A 44 -5.14 16.84 -3.48
N SER A 45 -5.15 16.39 -2.22
CA SER A 45 -4.36 17.00 -1.16
C SER A 45 -2.88 16.63 -1.27
N SER A 46 -2.02 17.65 -1.20
CA SER A 46 -0.57 17.49 -1.07
C SER A 46 -0.13 16.82 0.25
N LYS A 47 -1.07 16.59 1.18
CA LYS A 47 -0.80 16.06 2.52
C LYS A 47 -0.49 14.56 2.53
N THR A 48 -1.02 13.78 1.58
CA THR A 48 -0.89 12.31 1.58
C THR A 48 -0.32 11.76 0.26
N PRO A 49 0.95 12.08 -0.07
CA PRO A 49 1.58 11.60 -1.29
C PRO A 49 1.69 10.07 -1.34
N ILE A 50 1.43 9.51 -2.53
CA ILE A 50 1.52 8.06 -2.80
C ILE A 50 2.57 7.81 -3.89
N ILE A 51 3.50 6.89 -3.63
CA ILE A 51 4.49 6.42 -4.59
C ILE A 51 4.14 4.99 -4.99
N TYR A 52 3.86 4.77 -6.27
CA TYR A 52 3.77 3.42 -6.83
C TYR A 52 5.16 2.92 -7.24
N ILE A 53 5.53 1.73 -6.76
CA ILE A 53 6.78 1.06 -7.08
C ILE A 53 6.53 -0.01 -8.15
N SER A 54 7.27 0.09 -9.25
CA SER A 54 7.33 -0.96 -10.28
C SER A 54 8.46 -1.94 -9.99
N SER A 55 8.35 -3.15 -10.55
CA SER A 55 9.44 -4.13 -10.55
C SER A 55 10.70 -3.60 -11.25
N SER A 56 10.58 -2.65 -12.18
CA SER A 56 11.72 -2.01 -12.87
C SER A 56 12.31 -0.80 -12.12
N THR A 57 11.64 -0.25 -11.12
CA THR A 57 12.11 0.95 -10.39
C THR A 57 13.41 0.66 -9.63
N PRO A 58 14.53 1.38 -9.85
CA PRO A 58 15.75 1.17 -9.06
C PRO A 58 15.53 1.45 -7.56
N PHE A 59 16.13 0.65 -6.67
CA PHE A 59 15.90 0.75 -5.23
C PHE A 59 16.14 2.15 -4.66
N MET A 60 17.34 2.71 -4.86
CA MET A 60 17.69 4.04 -4.36
C MET A 60 16.85 5.17 -4.97
N SER A 61 16.31 4.98 -6.17
CA SER A 61 15.38 5.94 -6.77
C SER A 61 14.06 6.01 -6.00
N ALA A 62 13.56 4.89 -5.47
CA ALA A 62 12.37 4.88 -4.63
C ALA A 62 12.64 5.53 -3.28
N VAL A 63 13.77 5.20 -2.64
CA VAL A 63 14.19 5.80 -1.36
C VAL A 63 14.31 7.32 -1.48
N LYS A 64 15.07 7.83 -2.46
CA LYS A 64 15.25 9.28 -2.65
C LYS A 64 13.94 10.01 -2.97
N ARG A 65 13.02 9.37 -3.71
CA ARG A 65 11.68 9.93 -3.96
C ARG A 65 10.87 10.04 -2.67
N ALA A 66 10.87 9.01 -1.83
CA ALA A 66 10.20 9.03 -0.54
C ALA A 66 10.80 10.10 0.40
N GLN A 67 12.13 10.17 0.49
CA GLN A 67 12.84 11.22 1.27
C GLN A 67 12.43 12.62 0.81
N LYS A 68 12.46 12.89 -0.50
CA LYS A 68 12.09 14.20 -1.04
C LYS A 68 10.64 14.60 -0.70
N LEU A 69 9.73 13.63 -0.69
CA LEU A 69 8.33 13.86 -0.31
C LEU A 69 8.19 14.10 1.19
N LEU A 70 8.90 13.36 2.04
CA LEU A 70 8.97 13.61 3.49
C LEU A 70 9.56 15.00 3.79
N ASP A 71 10.61 15.41 3.08
CA ASP A 71 11.21 16.74 3.23
C ASP A 71 10.26 17.87 2.81
N LYS A 72 9.43 17.62 1.78
CA LYS A 72 8.40 18.56 1.32
C LYS A 72 7.26 18.64 2.32
N SER A 73 6.79 17.51 2.82
CA SER A 73 5.71 17.44 3.80
C SER A 73 6.11 18.13 5.11
N LEU A 74 7.35 17.91 5.55
CA LEU A 74 7.96 18.61 6.68
C LEU A 74 8.04 20.12 6.45
N ARG A 75 8.35 20.59 5.23
CA ARG A 75 8.44 22.05 4.93
C ARG A 75 7.08 22.72 5.02
N ASN A 76 6.04 22.01 4.58
CA ASN A 76 4.68 22.50 4.65
C ASN A 76 4.15 22.51 6.10
N ALA A 77 4.59 21.57 6.93
CA ALA A 77 4.22 21.50 8.34
C ALA A 77 4.97 22.52 9.21
N THR A 78 6.28 22.71 8.97
CA THR A 78 7.13 23.63 9.73
C THR A 78 7.45 24.87 8.89
N ALA A 79 6.55 25.85 8.86
CA ALA A 79 6.78 27.11 8.14
C ALA A 79 8.01 27.91 8.63
N ALA A 80 8.55 27.57 9.81
CA ALA A 80 9.65 28.28 10.48
C ALA A 80 11.04 27.61 10.37
N ALA A 81 11.20 26.46 9.69
CA ALA A 81 12.50 25.78 9.62
C ALA A 81 13.44 26.39 8.56
N PRO A 82 14.75 26.55 8.83
CA PRO A 82 15.69 27.13 7.88
C PRO A 82 15.83 26.27 6.61
N LYS A 83 15.89 26.92 5.45
CA LYS A 83 15.83 26.30 4.11
C LYS A 83 16.90 25.20 3.86
N ASN A 84 18.01 25.22 4.60
CA ASN A 84 19.18 24.34 4.40
C ASN A 84 19.38 23.31 5.53
N ALA A 85 18.43 23.14 6.45
CA ALA A 85 18.57 22.14 7.51
C ALA A 85 18.38 20.70 6.99
N THR A 86 19.17 19.78 7.53
CA THR A 86 19.03 18.33 7.26
C THR A 86 17.70 17.80 7.79
N LEU A 87 17.17 16.73 7.17
CA LEU A 87 15.93 16.08 7.63
C LEU A 87 15.98 15.76 9.13
N HIS A 88 17.10 15.24 9.61
CA HIS A 88 17.30 14.93 11.04
C HIS A 88 17.18 16.16 11.94
N ALA A 89 17.82 17.28 11.60
CA ALA A 89 17.74 18.52 12.38
C ALA A 89 16.31 19.08 12.45
N ARG A 90 15.53 18.86 11.38
CA ARG A 90 14.13 19.33 11.29
C ARG A 90 13.16 18.43 12.06
N VAL A 91 13.39 17.11 12.03
CA VAL A 91 12.70 16.14 12.90
C VAL A 91 12.92 16.49 14.37
N GLN A 92 14.17 16.79 14.77
CA GLN A 92 14.47 17.21 16.13
C GLN A 92 13.76 18.52 16.52
N ALA A 93 13.62 19.48 15.60
CA ALA A 93 12.88 20.71 15.84
C ALA A 93 11.38 20.48 16.06
N LEU A 94 10.76 19.55 15.32
CA LEU A 94 9.37 19.13 15.52
C LEU A 94 9.14 18.54 16.91
N GLN A 95 10.05 17.67 17.35
CA GLN A 95 9.97 17.03 18.67
C GLN A 95 10.03 18.07 19.80
N ARG A 96 10.82 19.14 19.62
CA ARG A 96 10.90 20.25 20.59
C ARG A 96 9.67 21.15 20.59
N SER A 97 8.96 21.26 19.47
CA SER A 97 7.79 22.15 19.34
C SER A 97 6.48 21.53 19.81
N GLY A 98 6.48 20.30 20.34
CA GLY A 98 5.28 19.67 20.92
C GLY A 98 4.12 19.50 19.93
N GLY A 99 4.43 19.35 18.63
CA GLY A 99 3.43 19.32 17.56
C GLY A 99 2.69 17.98 17.47
N GLU A 100 1.82 17.72 18.44
CA GLU A 100 0.77 16.69 18.33
C GLU A 100 -0.27 17.16 17.29
N ASP A 101 -0.87 16.22 16.54
CA ASP A 101 -1.97 16.42 15.57
C ASP A 101 -1.72 16.90 14.13
N ASN A 102 -0.56 16.58 13.53
CA ASN A 102 -0.48 16.57 12.06
C ASN A 102 0.20 15.31 11.49
N SER A 103 -0.08 14.16 12.10
CA SER A 103 0.53 12.85 11.80
C SER A 103 0.36 12.39 10.34
N ASP A 104 -0.70 12.85 9.67
CA ASP A 104 -0.98 12.51 8.28
C ASP A 104 -0.37 13.51 7.30
N ALA A 105 -0.06 14.74 7.73
CA ALA A 105 0.58 15.73 6.87
C ALA A 105 2.08 15.51 6.71
N THR A 106 2.69 14.60 7.47
CA THR A 106 4.11 14.22 7.39
C THR A 106 4.31 12.76 6.97
N ALA A 107 3.32 12.17 6.31
CA ALA A 107 3.34 10.78 5.87
C ALA A 107 3.59 10.66 4.35
N VAL A 108 4.30 9.61 3.94
CA VAL A 108 4.41 9.17 2.54
C VAL A 108 3.96 7.73 2.46
N THR A 109 3.02 7.45 1.54
CA THR A 109 2.58 6.09 1.26
C THR A 109 3.36 5.53 0.08
N VAL A 110 3.83 4.30 0.19
CA VAL A 110 4.53 3.57 -0.85
C VAL A 110 3.76 2.29 -1.13
N MET A 111 3.38 2.06 -2.39
CA MET A 111 2.60 0.90 -2.78
C MET A 111 3.32 0.07 -3.83
N GLY A 112 3.32 -1.25 -3.66
CA GLY A 112 3.85 -2.21 -4.63
C GLY A 112 2.95 -3.43 -4.75
N THR A 113 2.89 -3.98 -5.96
CA THR A 113 2.04 -5.13 -6.30
C THR A 113 2.87 -6.23 -6.96
N GLY A 114 2.52 -7.50 -6.74
CA GLY A 114 3.18 -8.64 -7.37
C GLY A 114 4.71 -8.64 -7.15
N LYS A 115 5.50 -8.70 -8.23
CA LYS A 115 6.98 -8.72 -8.19
C LYS A 115 7.59 -7.49 -7.50
N ALA A 116 6.87 -6.38 -7.40
CA ALA A 116 7.34 -5.16 -6.73
C ALA A 116 7.19 -5.19 -5.20
N VAL A 117 6.49 -6.18 -4.63
CA VAL A 117 6.26 -6.28 -3.18
C VAL A 117 7.58 -6.40 -2.42
N GLY A 118 8.48 -7.30 -2.83
CA GLY A 118 9.78 -7.46 -2.14
C GLY A 118 10.63 -6.19 -2.15
N LYS A 119 10.60 -5.43 -3.25
CA LYS A 119 11.29 -4.14 -3.34
C LYS A 119 10.64 -3.08 -2.45
N THR A 120 9.31 -3.07 -2.38
CA THR A 120 8.55 -2.14 -1.53
C THR A 120 8.86 -2.38 -0.06
N LEU A 121 8.90 -3.65 0.36
CA LEU A 121 9.30 -4.03 1.71
C LEU A 121 10.72 -3.58 2.02
N GLY A 122 11.67 -3.75 1.10
CA GLY A 122 13.04 -3.26 1.27
C GLY A 122 13.13 -1.74 1.44
N VAL A 123 12.35 -0.96 0.67
CA VAL A 123 12.34 0.52 0.79
C VAL A 123 11.81 0.92 2.16
N VAL A 124 10.73 0.29 2.58
CA VAL A 124 10.05 0.52 3.86
C VAL A 124 10.99 0.17 5.03
N GLY A 125 11.67 -0.99 4.99
CA GLY A 125 12.66 -1.39 5.99
C GLY A 125 13.90 -0.49 6.03
N TRP A 126 14.29 0.11 4.91
CA TRP A 126 15.39 1.10 4.88
C TRP A 126 15.09 2.33 5.76
N PHE A 127 13.84 2.82 5.76
CA PHE A 127 13.43 3.93 6.62
C PHE A 127 13.28 3.53 8.08
N GLU A 128 12.86 2.30 8.36
CA GLU A 128 12.77 1.77 9.71
C GLU A 128 14.16 1.69 10.37
N GLN A 129 15.15 1.15 9.67
CA GLN A 129 16.53 1.02 10.16
C GLN A 129 17.22 2.36 10.44
N ARG A 130 16.80 3.43 9.76
CA ARG A 130 17.37 4.76 9.92
C ARG A 130 16.98 5.44 11.24
N GLY A 131 15.93 4.96 11.89
CA GLY A 131 15.51 5.37 13.23
C GLY A 131 14.72 6.68 13.31
N ASP A 132 14.77 7.53 12.28
CA ASP A 132 14.10 8.84 12.16
C ASP A 132 12.62 8.75 11.72
N CYS A 133 12.16 7.56 11.34
CA CYS A 133 10.82 7.34 10.81
C CYS A 133 10.04 6.26 11.60
N VAL A 134 8.72 6.41 11.67
CA VAL A 134 7.77 5.34 12.03
C VAL A 134 7.19 4.76 10.76
N VAL A 135 7.20 3.43 10.67
CA VAL A 135 6.76 2.70 9.49
C VAL A 135 5.56 1.82 9.84
N ARG A 136 4.54 1.82 8.97
CA ARG A 136 3.37 0.93 9.10
C ARG A 136 3.12 0.21 7.80
N ILE A 137 2.92 -1.11 7.87
CA ILE A 137 2.69 -1.97 6.70
C ILE A 137 1.26 -2.48 6.71
N ARG A 138 0.64 -2.51 5.54
CA ARG A 138 -0.67 -3.12 5.29
C ARG A 138 -0.57 -4.04 4.07
N THR A 139 -1.11 -5.24 4.19
CA THR A 139 -1.29 -6.16 3.06
C THR A 139 -2.69 -5.97 2.49
N GLY A 140 -2.82 -6.20 1.18
CA GLY A 140 -4.11 -6.16 0.53
C GLY A 140 -4.11 -6.95 -0.76
N THR A 141 -5.22 -6.86 -1.48
CA THR A 141 -5.37 -7.47 -2.80
C THR A 141 -6.06 -6.49 -3.74
N VAL A 142 -5.57 -6.39 -4.96
CA VAL A 142 -6.11 -5.53 -6.01
C VAL A 142 -6.62 -6.40 -7.15
N GLY A 143 -7.88 -6.22 -7.53
CA GLY A 143 -8.45 -6.82 -8.74
C GLY A 143 -8.01 -6.05 -9.97
N THR A 144 -7.69 -6.76 -11.04
CA THR A 144 -7.39 -6.18 -12.36
C THR A 144 -8.13 -6.98 -13.41
N VAL A 145 -8.71 -6.28 -14.39
CA VAL A 145 -9.40 -6.93 -15.50
C VAL A 145 -8.38 -7.27 -16.57
N ASP A 146 -8.29 -8.53 -16.97
CA ASP A 146 -7.53 -8.99 -18.12
C ASP A 146 -8.51 -9.50 -19.18
N ASP A 147 -8.13 -9.41 -20.46
CA ASP A 147 -8.94 -9.90 -21.57
C ASP A 147 -8.49 -11.29 -21.99
N VAL A 148 -9.44 -12.13 -22.39
CA VAL A 148 -9.23 -13.46 -22.96
C VAL A 148 -9.66 -13.39 -24.41
N VAL A 149 -8.67 -13.38 -25.31
CA VAL A 149 -8.89 -13.21 -26.75
C VAL A 149 -8.65 -14.55 -27.44
N VAL A 150 -9.60 -14.99 -28.27
CA VAL A 150 -9.51 -16.23 -29.06
C VAL A 150 -8.93 -15.91 -30.44
N ALA A 151 -7.91 -16.66 -30.87
CA ALA A 151 -7.19 -16.36 -32.10
C ALA A 151 -8.03 -16.48 -33.38
N ASP A 152 -9.06 -17.33 -33.38
CA ASP A 152 -9.78 -17.73 -34.60
C ASP A 152 -11.13 -16.99 -34.80
N GLY A 153 -11.34 -15.83 -34.16
CA GLY A 153 -12.43 -14.90 -34.46
C GLY A 153 -13.87 -15.41 -34.25
N GLY A 154 -14.05 -16.67 -33.83
CA GLY A 154 -15.35 -17.31 -33.67
C GLY A 154 -15.96 -17.24 -32.26
N ALA A 155 -15.23 -16.72 -31.27
CA ALA A 155 -15.70 -16.61 -29.89
C ALA A 155 -15.60 -15.15 -29.40
N GLU A 156 -16.57 -14.75 -28.57
CA GLU A 156 -16.64 -13.42 -27.96
C GLU A 156 -15.46 -13.19 -27.01
N ASP A 157 -14.87 -12.00 -27.05
CA ASP A 157 -13.83 -11.58 -26.11
C ASP A 157 -14.40 -11.57 -24.68
N GLU A 158 -13.79 -12.34 -23.77
CA GLU A 158 -14.21 -12.43 -22.37
C GLU A 158 -13.26 -11.60 -21.49
N SER A 159 -13.79 -10.74 -20.63
CA SER A 159 -13.01 -10.07 -19.58
C SER A 159 -13.04 -10.85 -18.27
N ARG A 160 -11.87 -11.16 -17.70
CA ARG A 160 -11.72 -11.88 -16.42
C ARG A 160 -10.99 -11.04 -15.38
N VAL A 161 -11.40 -11.13 -14.12
CA VAL A 161 -10.73 -10.46 -13.00
C VAL A 161 -9.59 -11.33 -12.47
N ARG A 162 -8.36 -10.80 -12.50
CA ARG A 162 -7.18 -11.35 -11.83
C ARG A 162 -6.93 -10.60 -10.53
N MET A 163 -6.85 -11.34 -9.43
CA MET A 163 -6.45 -10.80 -8.13
C MET A 163 -4.92 -10.77 -8.00
N VAL A 164 -4.38 -9.66 -7.49
CA VAL A 164 -2.94 -9.47 -7.29
C VAL A 164 -2.67 -8.99 -5.87
N SER A 165 -1.73 -9.63 -5.17
CA SER A 165 -1.30 -9.19 -3.85
C SER A 165 -0.64 -7.81 -3.91
N CYS A 166 -0.99 -6.95 -2.96
CA CYS A 166 -0.43 -5.63 -2.79
C CYS A 166 0.13 -5.41 -1.38
N LEU A 167 1.13 -4.55 -1.29
CA LEU A 167 1.73 -4.08 -0.06
C LEU A 167 1.68 -2.55 -0.04
N GLU A 168 1.13 -2.00 1.02
CA GLU A 168 1.11 -0.57 1.32
C GLU A 168 2.00 -0.31 2.55
N GLY A 169 3.05 0.49 2.36
CA GLY A 169 3.91 0.98 3.43
C GLY A 169 3.69 2.47 3.65
N VAL A 170 3.28 2.85 4.86
CA VAL A 170 3.14 4.25 5.29
C VAL A 170 4.37 4.61 6.11
N ILE A 171 5.13 5.59 5.64
CA ILE A 171 6.35 6.09 6.28
C ILE A 171 6.03 7.48 6.84
N ARG A 172 6.26 7.67 8.15
CA ARG A 172 6.02 8.93 8.86
C ARG A 172 7.30 9.35 9.57
N LEU A 173 7.51 10.66 9.71
CA LEU A 173 8.58 11.17 10.56
C LEU A 173 8.22 10.97 12.05
N LYS A 174 9.22 10.65 12.88
CA LYS A 174 9.10 10.67 14.35
C LYS A 174 9.22 12.07 14.94
#